data_AF-A0A183SV30-F1
#
_entry.id   AF-A0A183SV30-F1
#
_cell.length_a   1.000
_cell.length_b   1.000
_cell.length_c   1.000
_cell.angle_alpha   90.00
_cell.angle_beta   90.00
_cell.angle_gamma   90.00
#
_symmetry.space_group_name_H-M   'P 1'
#
loop_
_entity.id
_entity.type
_entity.pdbx_description
1 polymer ?
#
loop_
_entity_poly.entity_id
_entity_poly.type
_entity_poly.pdbx_seq_one_letter_code
_entity_poly.pdbx_strand_id
1 'polypeptide(L)'
;MLTTEQLYQAFCYNSEVHILHEFPEDFYDSRMQIVVLTFLRDERNFGSLGDLIAAIGTDIKQASAFLDEPECIEWKKDPIFWTSQ
;
A
#
# COMPACT_ATOMS: atom_id res chain seq x y z
N MET A 1 -13.03 25.72 15.67
CA MET A 1 -12.89 26.09 14.24
C MET A 1 -11.49 25.68 13.85
N LEU A 2 -11.33 24.67 12.98
CA LEU A 2 -9.99 24.21 12.56
C LEU A 2 -9.33 25.31 11.72
N THR A 3 -8.01 25.45 11.83
CA THR A 3 -7.27 26.43 11.03
C THR A 3 -7.25 26.03 9.56
N THR A 4 -7.02 26.99 8.66
CA THR A 4 -6.96 26.75 7.21
C THR A 4 -5.91 25.71 6.82
N GLU A 5 -4.82 25.61 7.60
CA GLU A 5 -3.74 24.63 7.43
C GLU A 5 -4.18 23.22 7.86
N GLN A 6 -4.91 23.10 8.97
CA GLN A 6 -5.50 21.85 9.43
C GLN A 6 -6.59 21.33 8.48
N LEU A 7 -7.29 22.21 7.77
CA LEU A 7 -8.25 21.85 6.72
C LEU A 7 -7.57 21.37 5.43
N TYR A 8 -6.41 21.92 5.07
CA TYR A 8 -5.64 21.47 3.90
C TYR A 8 -5.08 20.06 4.12
N GLN A 9 -4.56 19.76 5.33
CA GLN A 9 -4.12 18.42 5.71
C GLN A 9 -5.25 17.38 5.68
N ALA A 10 -6.46 17.76 6.09
CA ALA A 10 -7.59 16.84 6.18
C ALA A 10 -8.13 16.39 4.81
N PHE A 11 -7.80 17.10 3.72
CA PHE A 11 -8.27 16.78 2.37
C PHE A 11 -7.28 15.95 1.54
N CYS A 12 -6.03 15.83 1.98
CA CYS A 12 -4.98 15.07 1.31
C CYS A 12 -4.72 13.77 2.07
N TYR A 13 -5.52 12.73 1.80
CA TYR A 13 -5.13 11.38 2.18
C TYR A 13 -3.86 11.01 1.40
N ASN A 14 -2.73 10.85 2.10
CA ASN A 14 -1.51 10.33 1.50
C ASN A 14 -1.62 8.81 1.42
N SER A 15 -1.26 8.25 0.27
CA SER A 15 -1.19 6.80 0.07
C SER A 15 0.11 6.46 -0.64
N GLU A 16 0.87 5.56 -0.05
CA GLU A 16 2.12 5.06 -0.60
C GLU A 16 2.01 3.54 -0.80
N VAL A 17 2.50 3.04 -1.93
CA VAL A 17 2.40 1.63 -2.29
C VAL A 17 3.80 1.08 -2.52
N HIS A 18 4.15 0.05 -1.77
CA HIS A 18 5.34 -0.76 -2.03
C HIS A 18 4.95 -2.02 -2.80
N ILE A 19 5.33 -2.08 -4.07
CA ILE A 19 5.07 -3.26 -4.91
C ILE A 19 6.11 -4.32 -4.58
N LEU A 20 5.66 -5.56 -4.30
CA LEU A 20 6.52 -6.71 -4.03
C LEU A 20 7.12 -7.29 -5.33
N HIS A 21 7.75 -6.44 -6.12
CA HIS A 21 8.42 -6.76 -7.37
C HIS A 21 9.57 -5.78 -7.60
N GLU A 22 10.73 -6.29 -8.00
CA GLU A 22 11.88 -5.47 -8.37
C GLU A 22 11.72 -5.04 -9.83
N PHE A 23 11.54 -3.73 -10.05
CA PHE A 23 11.50 -3.15 -11.38
C PHE A 23 12.91 -2.78 -11.86
N PRO A 24 13.22 -2.91 -13.16
CA PRO A 24 14.51 -2.52 -13.71
C PRO A 24 14.71 -1.00 -13.82
N GLU A 25 13.61 -0.23 -13.77
CA GLU A 25 13.59 1.23 -13.89
C GLU A 25 12.38 1.84 -13.17
N ASP A 26 12.44 3.13 -12.90
CA ASP A 26 11.35 3.89 -12.27
C ASP A 26 10.18 4.10 -13.25
N PHE A 27 8.95 4.15 -12.73
CA PHE A 27 7.71 4.26 -13.51
C PHE A 27 6.89 5.51 -13.14
N TYR A 28 7.56 6.64 -12.89
CA TYR A 28 6.87 7.92 -12.67
C TYR A 28 5.88 8.25 -13.81
N ASP A 29 4.80 8.95 -13.46
CA ASP A 29 3.68 9.30 -14.35
C ASP A 29 2.90 8.12 -14.96
N SER A 30 3.28 6.88 -14.63
CA SER A 30 2.55 5.70 -15.05
C SER A 30 1.25 5.56 -14.27
N ARG A 31 0.22 5.05 -14.95
CA ARG A 31 -1.06 4.74 -14.30
C ARG A 31 -0.91 3.50 -13.44
N MET A 32 -1.21 3.62 -12.15
CA MET A 32 -1.29 2.51 -11.22
C MET A 32 -2.75 2.18 -10.91
N GLN A 33 -3.09 0.89 -10.90
CA GLN A 33 -4.38 0.38 -10.44
C GLN A 33 -4.14 -0.51 -9.22
N ILE A 34 -4.93 -0.30 -8.16
CA ILE A 34 -4.79 -1.02 -6.90
C ILE A 34 -6.15 -1.53 -6.41
N VAL A 35 -6.14 -2.70 -5.77
CA VAL A 35 -7.28 -3.27 -5.06
C VAL A 35 -6.83 -3.53 -3.61
N VAL A 36 -7.53 -2.92 -2.65
CA VAL A 36 -7.23 -3.08 -1.22
C VAL A 36 -8.06 -4.23 -0.68
N LEU A 37 -7.40 -5.31 -0.26
CA LEU A 37 -8.06 -6.55 0.17
C LEU A 37 -8.26 -6.65 1.68
N THR A 38 -7.31 -6.15 2.46
CA THR A 38 -7.33 -6.29 3.92
C THR A 38 -6.65 -5.12 4.62
N PHE A 39 -7.01 -4.94 5.88
CA PHE A 39 -6.35 -4.02 6.79
C PHE A 39 -5.38 -4.81 7.68
N LEU A 40 -4.11 -4.41 7.70
CA LEU A 40 -3.08 -5.14 8.42
C LEU A 40 -2.89 -4.63 9.87
N ARG A 41 -2.69 -3.32 10.03
CA ARG A 41 -2.45 -2.68 11.33
C ARG A 41 -2.61 -1.17 11.26
N ASP A 42 -2.83 -0.55 12.42
CA ASP A 42 -2.74 0.90 12.58
C ASP A 42 -1.31 1.43 12.41
N GLU A 43 -1.20 2.74 12.20
CA GLU A 43 0.07 3.46 12.27
C GLU A 43 0.69 3.35 13.67
N ARG A 44 2.02 3.22 13.71
CA ARG A 44 2.76 3.04 14.96
C ARG A 44 3.97 3.96 14.97
N ASN A 45 4.24 4.52 16.14
CA ASN A 45 5.50 5.20 16.41
C ASN A 45 6.58 4.16 16.72
N PHE A 46 7.77 4.35 16.16
CA PHE A 46 8.93 3.48 16.37
C PHE A 46 10.02 4.21 17.13
N GLY A 47 10.68 3.51 18.06
CA GLY A 47 11.76 4.07 18.87
C GLY A 47 13.10 4.17 18.13
N SER A 48 13.27 3.44 17.02
CA SER A 48 14.47 3.44 16.20
C SER A 48 14.18 3.12 14.73
N LEU A 49 15.13 3.46 13.85
CA LEU A 49 15.07 3.07 12.44
C LEU A 49 15.09 1.54 12.27
N GLY A 50 15.81 0.82 13.13
CA GLY A 50 15.85 -0.64 13.11
C GLY A 50 14.48 -1.25 13.38
N ASP A 51 13.74 -0.71 14.35
CA ASP A 51 12.38 -1.17 14.67
C ASP A 51 11.41 -0.90 13.51
N LEU A 52 11.55 0.25 12.84
CA LEU A 52 10.76 0.60 11.66
C LEU A 52 11.02 -0.39 10.52
N ILE A 53 12.28 -0.66 10.19
CA ILE A 53 12.65 -1.61 9.13
C ILE A 53 12.13 -3.02 9.47
N ALA A 54 12.27 -3.45 10.72
CA ALA A 54 11.78 -4.75 11.18
C ALA A 54 10.25 -4.87 11.09
N ALA A 55 9.53 -3.79 11.41
CA ALA A 55 8.08 -3.75 11.28
C ALA A 55 7.65 -3.83 9.81
N ILE A 56 8.24 -3.02 8.92
CA ILE A 56 7.96 -3.08 7.48
C ILE A 56 8.26 -4.48 6.92
N GLY A 57 9.38 -5.09 7.30
CA GLY A 57 9.72 -6.44 6.88
C GLY A 57 8.73 -7.51 7.39
N THR A 58 8.12 -7.29 8.56
CA THR A 58 7.05 -8.14 9.08
C THR A 58 5.76 -7.94 8.29
N ASP A 59 5.42 -6.69 7.97
CA ASP A 59 4.24 -6.34 7.20
C ASP A 59 4.29 -6.97 5.81
N ILE A 60 5.44 -6.90 5.13
CA ILE A 60 5.67 -7.53 3.82
C ILE A 60 5.47 -9.05 3.89
N LYS A 61 6.01 -9.72 4.92
CA LYS A 61 5.86 -11.17 5.09
C LYS A 61 4.41 -11.58 5.30
N GLN A 62 3.68 -10.83 6.13
CA GLN A 62 2.26 -11.08 6.40
C GLN A 62 1.40 -10.83 5.15
N ALA A 63 1.64 -9.72 4.44
CA ALA A 63 0.95 -9.39 3.20
C ALA A 63 1.22 -10.44 2.12
N SER A 64 2.47 -10.87 1.94
CA SER A 64 2.83 -11.92 0.97
C SER A 64 2.11 -13.23 1.27
N ALA A 65 2.14 -13.69 2.53
CA ALA A 65 1.46 -14.92 2.91
C ALA A 65 -0.06 -14.83 2.68
N PHE A 66 -0.67 -13.69 3.00
CA PHE A 66 -2.09 -13.47 2.76
C PHE A 66 -2.44 -13.43 1.26
N LEU A 67 -1.58 -12.83 0.43
CA LEU A 67 -1.79 -12.75 -1.03
C LEU A 67 -1.64 -14.10 -1.74
N ASP A 68 -1.00 -15.08 -1.10
CA ASP A 68 -0.88 -16.46 -1.59
C ASP A 68 -2.10 -17.33 -1.23
N GLU A 69 -3.03 -16.83 -0.42
CA GLU A 69 -4.29 -17.54 -0.13
C GLU A 69 -5.18 -17.65 -1.38
N PRO A 70 -5.91 -18.76 -1.58
CA PRO A 70 -6.72 -18.98 -2.78
C PRO A 70 -7.72 -17.85 -3.07
N GLU A 71 -8.31 -17.30 -2.01
CA GLU A 71 -9.29 -16.20 -2.07
C GLU A 71 -8.66 -14.91 -2.62
N CYS A 72 -7.41 -14.64 -2.27
CA CYS A 72 -6.65 -13.47 -2.74
C CYS A 72 -6.17 -13.64 -4.17
N ILE A 73 -5.81 -14.86 -4.57
CA ILE A 73 -5.33 -15.16 -5.93
C ILE A 73 -6.41 -14.85 -6.98
N GLU A 74 -7.69 -15.08 -6.66
CA GLU A 74 -8.79 -14.79 -7.60
C GLU A 74 -8.89 -13.31 -7.97
N TRP A 75 -8.51 -12.39 -7.07
CA TRP A 75 -8.51 -10.96 -7.35
C TRP A 75 -7.51 -10.54 -8.44
N LYS A 76 -6.49 -11.34 -8.75
CA LYS A 76 -5.58 -11.08 -9.88
C LYS A 76 -6.29 -11.09 -11.23
N LYS A 77 -7.46 -11.75 -11.32
CA LYS A 77 -8.28 -11.84 -12.53
C LYS A 77 -9.31 -10.72 -12.64
N ASP A 78 -9.36 -9.81 -11.67
CA ASP A 78 -10.36 -8.75 -11.65
C ASP A 78 -10.28 -7.89 -12.93
N PRO A 79 -11.42 -7.58 -13.58
CA PRO A 79 -11.45 -6.78 -14.80
C PRO A 79 -10.81 -5.40 -14.67
N ILE A 80 -10.66 -4.87 -13.46
CA ILE A 80 -10.00 -3.57 -13.21
C ILE A 80 -8.61 -3.52 -13.84
N PHE A 81 -7.85 -4.62 -13.82
CA PHE A 81 -6.48 -4.67 -14.33
C PHE A 81 -6.36 -4.79 -15.86
N TRP A 82 -7.47 -5.06 -16.55
CA TRP A 82 -7.48 -5.30 -18.00
C TRP A 82 -8.29 -4.28 -18.79
N THR A 83 -9.09 -3.48 -18.08
CA THR A 83 -9.92 -2.45 -18.70
C THR A 83 -9.11 -1.16 -18.80
N SER A 84 -8.74 -0.78 -20.03
CA SER A 84 -8.23 0.56 -20.31
C SER A 84 -9.40 1.54 -20.28
N GLN A 85 -9.54 2.29 -19.20
CA GLN A 85 -10.36 3.52 -19.17
C GLN A 85 -9.66 4.63 -19.95
#